data_AF-A0A9D9BW45-F1
#
_entry.id   AF-A0A9D9BW45-F1
#
_cell.length_a   1.000
_cell.length_b   1.000
_cell.length_c   1.000
_cell.angle_alpha   90.00
_cell.angle_beta   90.00
_cell.angle_gamma   90.00
#
_symmetry.space_group_name_H-M   'P 1'
#
loop_
_entity.id
_entity.type
_entity.pdbx_description
1 polymer ?
#
loop_
_entity_poly.entity_id
_entity_poly.type
_entity_poly.pdbx_seq_one_letter_code
_entity_poly.pdbx_strand_id
1 'polypeptide(L)' 'MPFTDQEYFEVIKKNEIVKKAFENIKQICIDLQKQTNCPEEDLKDFLEFISKQWNK' A
#
# COMPACT_ATOMS: atom_id res chain seq x y z
N MET A 1 -11.67 -16.37 -5.16
CA MET A 1 -10.31 -16.75 -4.74
C MET A 1 -9.51 -15.46 -4.68
N PRO A 2 -8.85 -15.11 -3.57
CA PRO A 2 -7.96 -13.96 -3.57
C PRO A 2 -6.80 -14.21 -4.53
N PHE A 3 -6.30 -13.16 -5.17
CA PHE A 3 -5.08 -13.26 -5.95
C PHE A 3 -3.91 -13.70 -5.06
N THR A 4 -2.98 -14.42 -5.66
CA THR A 4 -1.65 -14.67 -5.10
C THR A 4 -0.79 -13.41 -5.14
N ASP A 5 0.26 -13.34 -4.32
CA ASP A 5 1.22 -12.22 -4.34
C ASP A 5 1.78 -11.96 -5.74
N GLN A 6 2.04 -13.03 -6.49
CA GLN A 6 2.55 -12.94 -7.85
C GLN A 6 1.54 -12.30 -8.80
N GLU A 7 0.26 -12.67 -8.71
CA GLU A 7 -0.81 -12.07 -9.50
C GLU A 7 -1.01 -10.58 -9.14
N TYR A 8 -0.89 -10.20 -7.87
CA TYR A 8 -0.89 -8.78 -7.48
C TYR A 8 0.26 -8.00 -8.12
N PHE A 9 1.48 -8.55 -8.10
CA PHE A 9 2.63 -7.91 -8.78
C PHE A 9 2.43 -7.80 -10.29
N GLU A 10 1.79 -8.79 -10.92
CA GLU A 10 1.46 -8.71 -12.34
C GLU A 10 0.45 -7.59 -12.64
N VAL A 11 -0.59 -7.44 -11.82
CA VAL A 11 -1.57 -6.35 -11.97
C VAL A 11 -0.89 -4.98 -11.81
N ILE A 12 -0.03 -4.84 -10.81
CA ILE A 12 0.76 -3.61 -10.60
C ILE A 12 1.63 -3.32 -11.82
N LYS A 13 2.28 -4.33 -12.42
CA LYS A 13 3.15 -4.14 -13.59
C LYS A 13 2.39 -3.85 -14.88
N LYS A 14 1.21 -4.44 -15.07
CA LYS A 14 0.42 -4.34 -16.31
C LYS A 14 -0.29 -2.99 -16.48
N ASN A 15 -0.43 -2.20 -15.42
CA ASN A 15 -1.14 -0.92 -15.47
C ASN A 15 -0.27 0.22 -14.88
N GLU A 16 0.05 1.21 -15.70
CA GLU A 16 0.91 2.34 -15.29
C GLU A 16 0.32 3.17 -14.15
N ILE A 17 -0.99 3.36 -14.12
CA ILE A 17 -1.67 4.13 -13.06
C ILE A 17 -1.57 3.36 -11.74
N VAL A 18 -1.83 2.06 -11.76
CA VAL A 18 -1.71 1.20 -10.58
C VAL A 18 -0.27 1.14 -10.10
N LYS A 19 0.71 1.02 -11.01
CA LYS A 19 2.14 1.07 -10.69
C LYS A 19 2.52 2.36 -10.00
N LYS A 20 2.09 3.50 -10.53
CA LYS A 20 2.39 4.82 -9.97
C LYS A 20 1.74 5.00 -8.61
N ALA A 21 0.49 4.55 -8.43
CA ALA A 21 -0.18 4.58 -7.14
C ALA A 21 0.55 3.72 -6.10
N PHE A 22 0.99 2.53 -6.48
CA PHE A 22 1.77 1.64 -5.61
C PHE A 22 3.09 2.28 -5.16
N GLU A 23 3.88 2.83 -6.08
CA GLU A 23 5.14 3.53 -5.75
C GLU A 23 4.89 4.75 -4.85
N ASN A 24 3.84 5.53 -5.12
CA ASN A 24 3.47 6.68 -4.30
C ASN A 24 3.10 6.27 -2.86
N ILE A 25 2.23 5.26 -2.71
CA ILE A 25 1.83 4.74 -1.39
C ILE A 25 3.05 4.23 -0.63
N LYS A 26 3.95 3.50 -1.31
CA LYS A 26 5.21 3.02 -0.73
C LYS A 26 6.06 4.15 -0.18
N GLN A 27 6.28 5.22 -0.96
CA GLN A 27 7.05 6.39 -0.48
C GLN A 27 6.36 7.09 0.69
N ILE A 28 5.05 7.28 0.62
CA ILE A 28 4.26 7.87 1.71
C ILE A 28 4.45 7.08 3.01
N CYS A 29 4.39 5.75 2.97
CA CYS A 29 4.60 4.92 4.16
C CYS A 29 6.02 5.05 4.72
N ILE A 30 7.05 5.09 3.88
CA ILE A 30 8.44 5.31 4.29
C ILE A 30 8.60 6.67 4.97
N ASP A 31 8.01 7.71 4.39
CA ASP A 31 8.10 9.07 4.94
C ASP A 31 7.33 9.21 6.25
N LEU A 32 6.14 8.61 6.35
CA LEU A 32 5.38 8.50 7.60
C LEU A 32 6.22 7.83 8.68
N GLN A 33 6.83 6.68 8.38
CA GLN A 33 7.69 5.97 9.31
C GLN A 33 8.82 6.86 9.83
N LYS A 34 9.48 7.60 8.95
CA LYS A 34 10.57 8.52 9.32
C LYS A 34 10.08 9.68 10.19
N GLN A 35 8.87 10.20 9.93
CA GLN A 35 8.32 11.35 10.65
C GLN A 35 7.78 10.98 12.03
N THR A 36 7.11 9.83 12.16
CA THR A 36 6.45 9.41 13.39
C THR A 36 7.29 8.42 14.21
N ASN A 37 8.35 7.86 13.60
CA ASN A 37 9.16 6.78 14.14
C ASN A 37 8.31 5.54 14.52
N CYS A 38 7.17 5.35 13.85
CA CYS A 38 6.28 4.23 14.12
C CYS A 38 6.90 2.90 13.65
N PRO A 39 6.62 1.79 14.36
CA PRO A 39 6.99 0.46 13.91
C PRO A 39 6.30 0.10 12.59
N GLU A 40 6.88 -0.84 11.86
CA GLU A 40 6.33 -1.32 10.58
C GLU A 40 4.93 -1.93 10.72
N GLU A 41 4.63 -2.52 11.89
CA GLU A 41 3.30 -3.04 12.22
C GLU A 41 2.22 -1.96 12.15
N ASP A 42 2.51 -0.76 12.67
CA ASP A 42 1.56 0.37 12.65
C ASP A 42 1.31 0.88 11.22
N LEU A 43 2.30 0.79 10.32
CA LEU A 43 2.10 1.13 8.91
C LEU A 43 1.14 0.16 8.22
N LYS A 44 1.24 -1.13 8.55
CA LYS A 44 0.34 -2.16 8.03
C LYS A 44 -1.09 -1.91 8.52
N ASP A 45 -1.26 -1.65 9.82
CA ASP A 45 -2.55 -1.35 10.42
C ASP A 45 -3.16 -0.07 9.85
N PHE A 46 -2.33 0.95 9.59
CA PHE A 46 -2.75 2.18 8.93
C PHE A 46 -3.26 1.95 7.51
N LEU A 47 -2.55 1.16 6.70
CA LEU A 47 -2.98 0.80 5.34
C LEU A 47 -4.29 0.01 5.37
N GLU A 48 -4.45 -0.91 6.32
CA GLU A 48 -5.70 -1.64 6.52
C GLU A 48 -6.84 -0.70 6.92
N PHE A 49 -6.58 0.24 7.85
CA PHE A 49 -7.54 1.24 8.30
C PHE A 49 -8.05 2.12 7.14
N ILE A 50 -7.15 2.63 6.29
CA ILE A 50 -7.50 3.43 5.11
C ILE A 50 -8.35 2.59 4.15
N SER A 51 -7.96 1.34 3.88
CA SER A 51 -8.69 0.48 2.95
C SER A 51 -10.15 0.26 3.38
N LYS A 52 -10.40 0.18 4.69
CA LYS A 52 -11.74 0.08 5.28
C LYS A 52 -12.57 1.35 5.12
N GLN A 53 -11.95 2.52 4.92
CA GLN A 53 -12.67 3.78 4.70
C GLN A 53 -13.05 4.00 3.23
N TRP A 54 -12.47 3.29 2.26
CA TRP A 54 -12.74 3.53 0.84
C TRP A 54 -14.18 3.27 0.39
N ASN A 55 -14.93 2.46 1.13
CA ASN A 55 -16.33 2.10 0.82
C ASN A 55 -17.34 2.73 1.81
N LYS A 56 -16.93 3.70 2.61
CA LYS A 56 -17.83 4.51 3.44
C LYS A 56 -18.20 5.80 2.73
#